data_AF-A0A3E0R4G8-F1
#
_entry.id   AF-A0A3E0R4G8-F1
#
_cell.length_a   1.000
_cell.length_b   1.000
_cell.length_c   1.000
_cell.angle_alpha   90.00
_cell.angle_beta   90.00
_cell.angle_gamma   90.00
#
_symmetry.space_group_name_H-M   'P 1'
#
loop_
_entity.id
_entity.type
_entity.pdbx_description
1 polymer ?
#
loop_
_entity_poly.entity_id
_entity_poly.type
_entity_poly.pdbx_seq_one_letter_code
_entity_poly.pdbx_strand_id
1 'polypeptide(L)'
;MPSFSPEELITRDRHRILLGAVGPRPIALVSTVDEFGNPNLSPFSFFNIFSSNPPTVIFSPARRVRDNTTKDTLHNALREQEVVVNVVNYDLVQQ
;
A
#
# COMPACT_ATOMS: atom_id res chain seq x y z
N MET A 1 5.17 12.19 -28.60
CA MET A 1 4.75 11.96 -27.20
C MET A 1 5.82 12.55 -26.29
N PRO A 2 5.46 13.21 -25.19
CA PRO A 2 6.45 13.62 -24.21
C PRO A 2 7.18 12.39 -23.66
N SER A 3 8.51 12.48 -23.58
CA SER A 3 9.38 11.46 -22.99
C SER A 3 10.01 12.06 -21.73
N PHE A 4 10.22 11.22 -20.71
CA PHE A 4 10.77 11.66 -19.43
C PHE A 4 11.86 10.69 -19.01
N SER A 5 13.02 11.23 -18.61
CA SER A 5 14.04 10.41 -17.95
C SER A 5 13.77 10.34 -16.43
N PRO A 6 13.67 9.15 -15.81
CA PRO A 6 13.37 9.03 -14.38
C PRO A 6 14.37 9.72 -13.45
N GLU A 7 15.65 9.74 -13.82
CA GLU A 7 16.72 10.42 -13.06
C GLU A 7 16.62 11.96 -13.10
N GLU A 8 15.99 12.52 -14.13
CA GLU A 8 15.80 13.97 -14.27
C GLU A 8 14.59 14.49 -13.48
N LEU A 9 13.74 13.59 -12.98
CA LEU A 9 12.52 13.94 -12.25
C LEU A 9 12.74 13.96 -10.73
N ILE A 10 12.23 15.02 -10.08
CA ILE A 10 12.09 15.02 -8.63
C ILE A 10 11.10 13.93 -8.18
N THR A 11 11.31 13.39 -6.97
CA THR A 11 10.52 12.26 -6.44
C THR A 11 9.01 12.48 -6.49
N ARG A 12 8.54 13.71 -6.20
CA ARG A 12 7.12 14.06 -6.26
C ARG A 12 6.52 13.88 -7.66
N ASP A 13 7.23 14.34 -8.67
CA ASP A 13 6.72 14.35 -10.06
C ASP A 13 6.77 12.94 -10.65
N ARG A 14 7.85 12.19 -10.36
CA ARG A 14 7.94 10.75 -10.67
C ARG A 14 6.80 9.96 -10.01
N HIS A 15 6.52 10.22 -8.72
CA HIS A 15 5.43 9.56 -8.01
C HIS A 15 4.07 9.88 -8.67
N ARG A 16 3.81 11.14 -8.99
CA ARG A 16 2.57 11.58 -9.66
C ARG A 16 2.39 10.90 -11.01
N ILE A 17 3.45 10.82 -11.83
CA ILE A 17 3.40 10.17 -13.15
C ILE A 17 3.04 8.69 -12.99
N LEU A 18 3.71 7.97 -12.07
CA LEU A 18 3.41 6.56 -11.82
C LEU A 18 1.97 6.34 -11.34
N LEU A 19 1.48 7.19 -10.43
CA LEU A 19 0.08 7.12 -9.95
C LEU A 19 -0.94 7.43 -11.05
N GLY A 20 -0.60 8.25 -12.05
CA GLY A 20 -1.47 8.53 -13.19
C GLY A 20 -1.43 7.43 -14.25
N ALA A 21 -0.25 6.84 -14.48
CA ALA A 21 -0.04 5.86 -15.54
C ALA A 21 -0.49 4.44 -15.15
N VAL A 22 -0.34 4.06 -13.88
CA VAL A 22 -0.69 2.72 -13.38
C VAL A 22 -2.01 2.79 -12.63
N GLY A 23 -3.12 2.58 -13.34
CA GLY A 23 -4.47 2.54 -12.77
C GLY A 23 -5.53 1.96 -13.72
N PRO A 24 -6.77 1.74 -13.25
CA PRO A 24 -7.22 1.90 -11.86
C PRO A 24 -6.51 0.91 -10.92
N ARG A 25 -6.25 1.33 -9.67
CA ARG A 25 -5.58 0.49 -8.68
C ARG A 25 -6.60 -0.03 -7.66
N PRO A 26 -6.66 -1.35 -7.41
CA PRO A 26 -7.45 -1.86 -6.31
C PRO A 26 -6.89 -1.34 -4.98
N ILE A 27 -7.75 -1.19 -3.99
CA ILE A 27 -7.35 -0.73 -2.66
C ILE A 27 -7.42 -1.92 -1.71
N ALA A 28 -6.28 -2.23 -1.10
CA ALA A 28 -6.20 -3.11 0.05
C ALA A 28 -6.42 -2.29 1.33
N LEU A 29 -7.52 -2.52 2.03
CA LEU A 29 -7.74 -2.01 3.37
C LEU A 29 -7.24 -3.05 4.37
N VAL A 30 -6.01 -2.85 4.85
CA VAL A 30 -5.26 -3.84 5.62
C VAL A 30 -5.47 -3.61 7.11
N SER A 31 -5.95 -4.63 7.81
CA SER A 31 -6.04 -4.64 9.27
C SER A 31 -4.92 -5.48 9.88
N THR A 32 -4.34 -4.96 10.96
CA THR A 32 -3.27 -5.58 11.75
C THR A 32 -3.51 -5.35 13.24
N VAL A 33 -2.85 -6.11 14.11
CA VAL A 33 -2.86 -5.92 15.57
C VAL A 33 -1.44 -5.74 16.09
N ASP A 34 -1.26 -4.88 17.09
CA ASP A 34 0.05 -4.68 17.73
C ASP A 34 0.28 -5.67 18.90
N GLU A 35 1.38 -5.50 19.65
CA GLU A 35 1.78 -6.39 20.76
C GLU A 35 0.89 -6.36 21.99
N PHE A 36 0.07 -5.33 22.07
CA PHE A 36 -0.89 -5.14 23.14
C PHE A 36 -2.31 -5.49 22.67
N GLY A 37 -2.47 -6.00 21.44
CA GLY A 37 -3.76 -6.33 20.84
C GLY A 37 -4.54 -5.13 20.31
N ASN A 38 -3.91 -3.95 20.16
CA ASN A 38 -4.60 -2.79 19.62
C ASN A 38 -4.77 -2.94 18.10
N PRO A 39 -5.98 -2.69 17.55
CA PRO A 39 -6.21 -2.77 16.12
C PRO A 39 -5.64 -1.56 15.38
N ASN A 40 -5.07 -1.82 14.21
CA ASN A 40 -4.65 -0.82 13.23
C ASN A 40 -5.32 -1.13 11.88
N LEU A 41 -5.75 -0.09 11.17
CA LEU A 41 -6.39 -0.21 9.85
C LEU A 41 -5.78 0.83 8.90
N SER A 42 -5.39 0.44 7.68
CA SER A 42 -4.78 1.36 6.72
C SER A 42 -5.03 0.97 5.26
N PRO A 43 -5.34 1.94 4.38
CA PRO A 43 -5.52 1.69 2.95
C PRO A 43 -4.19 1.74 2.17
N PHE A 44 -4.04 0.85 1.19
CA PHE A 44 -2.89 0.76 0.28
C PHE A 44 -3.34 0.53 -1.16
N SER A 45 -2.95 1.41 -2.08
CA SER A 45 -3.23 1.26 -3.52
C SER A 45 -2.08 0.62 -4.30
N PHE A 46 -0.92 0.39 -3.69
CA PHE A 46 0.14 -0.44 -4.26
C PHE A 46 -0.14 -1.89 -3.89
N PHE A 47 -1.20 -2.45 -4.48
CA PHE A 47 -1.76 -3.76 -4.15
C PHE A 47 -2.06 -4.54 -5.44
N ASN A 48 -1.69 -5.84 -5.48
CA ASN A 48 -2.06 -6.74 -6.58
C ASN A 48 -1.94 -8.22 -6.17
N ILE A 49 -2.47 -9.12 -7.01
CA ILE A 49 -2.23 -10.56 -6.94
C ILE A 49 -0.86 -10.87 -7.52
N PHE A 50 -0.12 -11.79 -6.89
CA PHE A 50 1.22 -12.19 -7.32
C PHE A 50 1.30 -13.67 -7.76
N SER A 51 0.50 -14.55 -7.16
CA SER A 51 0.39 -15.96 -7.57
C SER A 51 -0.99 -16.52 -7.24
N SER A 52 -1.43 -17.51 -8.01
CA SER A 52 -2.64 -18.30 -7.73
C SER A 52 -2.32 -19.65 -7.07
N ASN A 53 -1.06 -20.11 -7.11
CA ASN A 53 -0.65 -21.36 -6.49
C ASN A 53 0.82 -21.27 -6.00
N PRO A 54 1.07 -21.07 -4.69
CA PRO A 54 0.06 -20.79 -3.66
C PRO A 54 -0.59 -19.41 -3.89
N PRO A 55 -1.86 -19.21 -3.46
CA PRO A 55 -2.51 -17.91 -3.51
C PRO A 55 -1.67 -16.87 -2.76
N THR A 56 -1.16 -15.87 -3.48
CA THR A 56 -0.26 -14.85 -2.94
C THR A 56 -0.68 -13.49 -3.44
N VAL A 57 -0.78 -12.53 -2.51
CA VAL A 57 -1.01 -11.12 -2.80
C VAL A 57 0.13 -10.28 -2.25
N ILE A 58 0.32 -9.09 -2.81
CA ILE A 58 1.32 -8.15 -2.34
C ILE A 58 0.67 -6.78 -2.13
N PHE A 59 1.00 -6.12 -1.03
CA PHE A 59 0.76 -4.70 -0.83
C PHE A 59 2.03 -4.02 -0.33
N SER A 60 2.22 -2.73 -0.67
CA SER A 60 3.42 -1.98 -0.27
C SER A 60 3.09 -0.86 0.72
N PRO A 61 3.52 -0.98 1.98
CA PRO A 61 3.49 0.13 2.93
C PRO A 61 4.63 1.10 2.63
N ALA A 62 4.34 2.11 1.81
CA ALA A 62 5.29 3.20 1.57
C ALA A 62 5.68 3.90 2.88
N ARG A 63 6.96 4.31 2.96
CA ARG A 63 7.45 5.14 4.06
C ARG A 63 6.71 6.47 4.09
N ARG A 64 6.52 7.00 5.30
CA ARG A 64 5.89 8.30 5.51
C ARG A 64 6.75 9.38 4.86
N VAL A 65 6.13 10.26 4.07
CA VAL A 65 6.85 11.31 3.32
C VAL A 65 7.47 12.36 4.26
N ARG A 66 6.86 12.60 5.43
CA ARG A 66 7.25 13.66 6.37
C ARG A 66 8.58 13.39 7.09
N ASP A 67 8.81 12.15 7.49
CA ASP A 67 9.87 11.75 8.42
C ASP A 67 10.59 10.45 8.00
N ASN A 68 10.23 9.89 6.83
CA ASN A 68 10.79 8.65 6.28
C ASN A 68 10.63 7.43 7.20
N THR A 69 9.68 7.48 8.15
CA THR A 69 9.39 6.37 9.05
C THR A 69 8.50 5.33 8.39
N THR A 70 8.54 4.11 8.91
CA THR A 70 7.69 3.00 8.49
C THR A 70 6.31 3.10 9.12
N LYS A 71 5.30 2.48 8.48
CA LYS A 71 3.92 2.47 8.98
C LYS A 71 3.74 1.36 10.02
N ASP A 72 2.81 1.56 10.95
CA ASP A 72 2.45 0.59 11.99
C ASP A 72 2.03 -0.76 11.39
N THR A 73 1.33 -0.76 10.25
CA THR A 73 1.01 -1.98 9.49
C THR A 73 2.23 -2.84 9.17
N LEU A 74 3.37 -2.24 8.80
CA LEU A 74 4.59 -2.99 8.50
C LEU A 74 5.18 -3.58 9.78
N HIS A 75 5.24 -2.81 10.86
CA HIS A 75 5.75 -3.28 12.15
C HIS A 75 4.92 -4.46 12.67
N ASN A 76 3.60 -4.33 12.65
CA ASN A 76 2.67 -5.36 13.11
C ASN A 76 2.77 -6.62 12.23
N ALA A 77 2.79 -6.48 10.90
CA ALA A 77 2.90 -7.62 9.99
C ALA A 77 4.23 -8.38 10.14
N LEU A 78 5.34 -7.68 10.39
CA LEU A 78 6.64 -8.31 10.63
C LEU A 78 6.71 -9.02 11.99
N ARG A 79 6.01 -8.53 13.00
CA ARG A 79 6.02 -9.12 14.34
C ARG A 79 5.06 -10.30 14.44
N GLU A 80 3.80 -10.10 14.04
CA GLU A 80 2.74 -11.10 14.21
C GLU A 80 2.65 -12.09 13.05
N GLN A 81 3.25 -11.78 11.91
CA GLN A 81 3.17 -12.60 10.70
C GLN A 81 1.73 -12.82 10.20
N GLU A 82 0.80 -11.96 10.62
CA GLU A 82 -0.61 -12.03 10.29
C GLU A 82 -1.13 -10.67 9.80
N VAL A 83 -1.92 -10.71 8.74
CA VAL A 83 -2.61 -9.55 8.15
C VAL A 83 -3.94 -10.01 7.56
N VAL A 84 -4.94 -9.12 7.56
CA VAL A 84 -6.17 -9.33 6.78
C VAL A 84 -6.29 -8.21 5.76
N VAL A 85 -6.51 -8.59 4.50
CA VAL A 85 -6.71 -7.67 3.38
C VAL A 85 -8.19 -7.61 3.05
N ASN A 86 -8.81 -6.46 3.27
CA ASN A 86 -10.19 -6.21 2.89
C ASN A 86 -10.24 -5.47 1.55
N VAL A 87 -11.08 -5.93 0.63
CA VAL A 87 -11.32 -5.24 -0.64
C VAL A 87 -12.28 -4.08 -0.39
N VAL A 88 -11.87 -2.87 -0.76
CA VAL A 88 -12.72 -1.67 -0.62
C VAL A 88 -13.77 -1.64 -1.73
N ASN A 89 -15.04 -1.51 -1.33
CA ASN A 89 -16.16 -1.25 -2.22
C ASN A 89 -16.67 0.19 -2.03
N TYR A 90 -17.71 0.57 -2.78
CA TYR A 90 -18.26 1.93 -2.73
C TYR A 90 -18.80 2.28 -1.33
N ASP A 91 -19.45 1.34 -0.66
CA ASP A 91 -20.06 1.56 0.66
C ASP A 91 -19.01 1.82 1.77
N LEU A 92 -17.78 1.32 1.59
CA LEU A 92 -16.68 1.46 2.56
C LEU A 92 -15.74 2.63 2.25
N VAL A 93 -15.89 3.32 1.11
CA VAL A 93 -14.85 4.26 0.62
C VAL A 93 -14.65 5.51 1.50
N GLN A 94 -15.63 5.85 2.35
CA GLN A 94 -15.60 7.04 3.21
C GLN A 94 -15.19 6.77 4.67
N GLN A 95 -14.88 5.51 5.01
CA GLN A 95 -14.47 5.11 6.37
C GLN A 95 -13.09 5.67 6.75
#